data_AF-A0A381VY21-F1
#
_entry.id   AF-A0A381VY21-F1
#
_cell.length_a   1.000
_cell.length_b   1.000
_cell.length_c   1.000
_cell.angle_alpha   90.00
_cell.angle_beta   90.00
_cell.angle_gamma   90.00
#
_symmetry.space_group_name_H-M   'P 1'
#
loop_
_entity.id
_entity.type
_entity.pdbx_description
1 polymer ?
#
loop_
_entity_poly.entity_id
_entity_poly.type
_entity_poly.pdbx_seq_one_letter_code
_entity_poly.pdbx_strand_id
1 'polypeptide(L)'
;MKALGKGSVVNIGSFSWMLGQGGMPGYTTAKSAVAGLTRTLARDLGVYNIRVNCVVPGWIITDRQRKLWLTPEKEKAQIERQCIKRMLEPDDIAKPVLFFASDQSSGCTAQNYVVDGGVVN
;
A
#
# COMPACT_ATOMS: atom_id res chain seq x y z
N MET A 1 -12.38 -13.92 12.51
CA MET A 1 -11.58 -14.67 11.51
C MET A 1 -11.22 -16.06 12.00
N LYS A 2 -10.44 -16.23 13.09
CA LYS A 2 -10.11 -17.59 13.61
C LYS A 2 -11.35 -18.46 13.88
N ALA A 3 -12.35 -17.93 14.60
CA ALA A 3 -13.61 -18.63 14.83
C ALA A 3 -14.43 -18.92 13.55
N LEU A 4 -14.15 -18.22 12.45
CA LEU A 4 -14.79 -18.43 11.14
C LEU A 4 -13.98 -19.36 10.22
N GLY A 5 -12.80 -19.84 10.66
CA GLY A 5 -11.96 -20.78 9.91
C GLY A 5 -11.21 -20.23 8.70
N LYS A 6 -11.42 -18.96 8.33
CA LYS A 6 -10.63 -18.24 7.31
C LYS A 6 -10.68 -16.72 7.50
N GLY A 7 -9.79 -16.01 6.83
CA GLY A 7 -9.84 -14.54 6.78
C GLY A 7 -8.78 -13.91 5.87
N SER A 8 -8.91 -12.60 5.66
CA SER A 8 -7.91 -11.78 4.99
C SER A 8 -7.76 -10.45 5.72
N VAL A 9 -6.51 -10.06 5.96
CA VAL A 9 -6.13 -8.76 6.52
C VAL A 9 -5.31 -8.02 5.47
N VAL A 10 -5.73 -6.79 5.17
CA VAL A 10 -5.03 -5.90 4.22
C VAL A 10 -4.54 -4.67 4.96
N ASN A 11 -3.23 -4.62 5.17
CA ASN A 11 -2.55 -3.45 5.70
C ASN A 11 -2.33 -2.41 4.60
N ILE A 12 -2.27 -1.13 4.99
CA ILE A 12 -1.95 -0.03 4.07
C ILE A 12 -0.57 0.52 4.43
N GLY A 13 0.40 0.25 3.55
CA GLY A 13 1.76 0.75 3.62
C GLY A 13 1.89 2.18 3.10
N SER A 14 3.06 2.49 2.55
CA SER A 14 3.36 3.69 1.78
C SER A 14 4.69 3.50 1.08
N PHE A 15 4.84 3.97 -0.16
CA PHE A 15 6.12 3.92 -0.87
C PHE A 15 7.20 4.85 -0.28
N SER A 16 6.86 5.73 0.66
CA SER A 16 7.72 6.82 1.14
C SER A 16 9.01 6.31 1.79
N TRP A 17 8.97 5.17 2.46
CA TRP A 17 10.15 4.55 3.06
C TRP A 17 11.02 3.83 2.02
N MET A 18 10.42 3.33 0.93
CA MET A 18 11.14 2.71 -0.18
C MET A 18 11.90 3.76 -0.98
N LEU A 19 11.28 4.93 -1.19
CA LEU A 19 11.92 6.08 -1.82
C LEU A 19 13.00 6.73 -0.93
N GLY A 20 12.98 6.49 0.38
CA GLY A 20 13.82 7.21 1.34
C GLY A 20 13.42 8.68 1.52
N GLN A 21 12.11 8.98 1.49
CA GLN A 21 11.60 10.34 1.54
C GLN A 21 11.97 11.05 2.86
N GLY A 22 12.64 12.20 2.74
CA GLY A 22 13.06 13.03 3.87
C GLY A 22 11.92 13.86 4.49
N GLY A 23 12.21 14.47 5.65
CA GLY A 23 11.30 15.40 6.35
C GLY A 23 10.19 14.76 7.19
N MET A 24 10.11 13.42 7.21
CA MET A 24 9.05 12.69 7.93
C MET A 24 9.55 11.38 8.59
N PRO A 25 10.63 11.40 9.39
CA PRO A 25 11.28 10.17 9.88
C PRO A 25 10.33 9.25 10.66
N GLY A 26 9.47 9.80 11.53
CA GLY A 26 8.49 8.98 12.26
C GLY A 26 7.49 8.28 11.34
N TYR A 27 7.05 8.96 10.26
CA TYR A 27 6.13 8.38 9.30
C TYR A 27 6.80 7.30 8.44
N THR A 28 8.01 7.55 7.93
CA THR A 28 8.73 6.57 7.11
C THR A 28 9.13 5.34 7.92
N THR A 29 9.57 5.50 9.19
CA THR A 29 9.81 4.37 10.10
C THR A 29 8.53 3.59 10.38
N ALA A 30 7.41 4.25 10.68
CA ALA A 30 6.15 3.55 10.92
C ALA A 30 5.70 2.76 9.69
N LYS A 31 5.83 3.34 8.48
CA LYS A 31 5.42 2.69 7.24
C LYS A 31 6.35 1.57 6.79
N SER A 32 7.65 1.62 7.11
CA SER A 32 8.54 0.48 6.89
C SER A 32 8.23 -0.67 7.87
N ALA A 33 7.87 -0.36 9.12
CA ALA A 33 7.50 -1.37 10.11
C ALA A 33 6.25 -2.18 9.70
N VAL A 34 5.31 -1.59 8.95
CA VAL A 34 4.14 -2.31 8.42
C VAL A 34 4.54 -3.50 7.55
N ALA A 35 5.65 -3.42 6.82
CA ALA A 35 6.15 -4.55 6.02
C ALA A 35 6.56 -5.74 6.91
N GLY A 36 7.27 -5.46 8.01
CA GLY A 36 7.65 -6.47 9.00
C GLY A 36 6.45 -7.05 9.73
N LEU A 37 5.51 -6.20 10.16
CA LEU A 37 4.25 -6.60 10.79
C LEU A 37 3.43 -7.54 9.87
N THR A 38 3.33 -7.19 8.60
CA THR A 38 2.58 -8.00 7.61
C THR A 38 3.16 -9.41 7.50
N ARG A 39 4.49 -9.53 7.42
CA ARG A 39 5.18 -10.81 7.26
C ARG A 39 5.12 -11.68 8.51
N THR A 40 5.24 -11.08 9.68
CA THR A 40 5.17 -11.79 10.97
C THR A 40 3.75 -12.29 11.24
N LEU A 41 2.74 -11.42 11.11
CA LEU A 41 1.34 -11.83 11.25
C LEU A 41 0.93 -12.90 10.22
N ALA A 42 1.44 -12.84 8.99
CA ALA A 42 1.19 -13.88 8.00
C ALA A 42 1.70 -15.26 8.45
N ARG A 43 2.84 -15.33 9.14
CA ARG A 43 3.36 -16.58 9.71
C ARG A 43 2.53 -17.05 10.90
N ASP A 44 2.19 -16.14 11.82
CA ASP A 44 1.47 -16.47 13.04
C ASP A 44 0.01 -16.87 12.79
N LEU A 45 -0.60 -16.27 11.77
CA LEU A 45 -2.03 -16.46 11.48
C LEU A 45 -2.30 -17.44 10.33
N GLY A 46 -1.29 -17.79 9.54
CA GLY A 46 -1.43 -18.67 8.38
C GLY A 46 -1.98 -20.05 8.72
N VAL A 47 -1.63 -20.60 9.89
CA VAL A 47 -2.17 -21.90 10.38
C VAL A 47 -3.69 -21.89 10.57
N TYR A 48 -4.31 -20.71 10.68
CA TYR A 48 -5.76 -20.54 10.78
C TYR A 48 -6.41 -20.15 9.45
N ASN A 49 -5.70 -20.33 8.32
CA ASN A 49 -6.13 -19.91 6.99
C ASN A 49 -6.48 -18.40 6.91
N ILE A 50 -5.69 -17.59 7.63
CA ILE A 50 -5.80 -16.12 7.60
C ILE A 50 -4.61 -15.57 6.83
N ARG A 51 -4.90 -14.88 5.72
CA ARG A 51 -3.89 -14.23 4.89
C ARG A 51 -3.66 -12.81 5.39
N VAL A 52 -2.41 -12.35 5.34
CA VAL A 52 -2.06 -10.97 5.72
C VAL A 52 -1.17 -10.39 4.62
N ASN A 53 -1.65 -9.35 3.95
CA ASN A 53 -0.92 -8.67 2.88
C ASN A 53 -0.92 -7.16 3.12
N CYS A 54 -0.03 -6.45 2.45
CA CYS A 54 0.09 -5.01 2.49
C CYS A 54 -0.05 -4.44 1.08
N VAL A 55 -0.96 -3.50 0.88
CA VAL A 55 -1.00 -2.65 -0.31
C VAL A 55 -0.20 -1.39 0.00
N VAL A 56 0.72 -1.02 -0.89
CA VAL A 56 1.69 0.07 -0.69
C VAL A 56 1.41 1.19 -1.70
N PRO A 57 0.64 2.22 -1.33
CA PRO A 57 0.31 3.31 -2.24
C PRO A 57 1.49 4.24 -2.51
N GLY A 58 1.53 4.76 -3.74
CA GLY A 58 2.27 5.97 -4.12
C GLY A 58 1.56 7.25 -3.67
N TRP A 59 1.69 8.32 -4.45
CA TRP A 59 0.95 9.56 -4.18
C TRP A 59 -0.46 9.49 -4.76
N ILE A 60 -1.44 9.21 -3.90
CA ILE A 60 -2.85 9.09 -4.27
C ILE A 60 -3.59 10.40 -4.03
N ILE A 61 -4.29 10.90 -5.04
CA ILE A 61 -4.96 12.18 -4.98
C ILE A 61 -6.32 12.06 -4.30
N THR A 62 -6.31 12.27 -2.99
CA THR A 62 -7.51 12.42 -2.15
C THR A 62 -7.90 13.88 -2.02
N ASP A 63 -9.13 14.17 -1.56
CA ASP A 63 -9.58 15.55 -1.29
C ASP A 63 -8.65 16.30 -0.32
N ARG A 64 -8.10 15.60 0.67
CA ARG A 64 -7.12 16.18 1.60
C ARG A 64 -5.83 16.56 0.89
N GLN A 65 -5.35 15.74 -0.04
CA GLN A 65 -4.16 16.03 -0.83
C GLN A 65 -4.39 17.23 -1.76
N ARG A 66 -5.54 17.27 -2.44
CA ARG A 66 -5.95 18.41 -3.29
C ARG A 66 -5.96 19.72 -2.51
N LYS A 67 -6.50 19.72 -1.28
CA LYS A 67 -6.63 20.93 -0.46
C LYS A 67 -5.33 21.41 0.18
N LEU A 68 -4.43 20.50 0.56
CA LEU A 68 -3.28 20.84 1.41
C LEU A 68 -1.94 20.82 0.68
N TRP A 69 -1.78 19.99 -0.35
CA TRP A 69 -0.45 19.61 -0.84
C TRP A 69 -0.29 19.66 -2.35
N LEU A 70 -1.39 19.51 -3.11
CA LEU A 70 -1.37 19.49 -4.56
C LEU A 70 -1.15 20.91 -5.10
N THR A 71 -0.18 21.04 -5.99
CA THR A 71 0.14 22.25 -6.76
C THR A 71 0.50 21.79 -8.17
N PRO A 72 0.31 22.61 -9.21
CA PRO A 72 0.65 22.24 -10.58
C PRO A 72 2.10 21.76 -10.72
N GLU A 73 3.05 22.38 -10.00
CA GLU A 73 4.46 21.97 -10.05
C GLU A 73 4.68 20.58 -9.45
N LYS A 74 4.08 20.30 -8.29
CA LYS A 74 4.22 18.99 -7.65
C LYS A 74 3.48 17.88 -8.40
N GLU A 75 2.33 18.19 -8.99
CA GLU A 75 1.61 17.26 -9.86
C GLU A 75 2.48 16.86 -11.05
N LYS A 76 3.03 17.85 -11.76
CA LYS A 76 3.93 17.61 -12.88
C LYS A 76 5.15 16.77 -12.46
N ALA A 77 5.80 17.15 -11.36
CA ALA A 77 6.97 16.42 -10.85
C ALA A 77 6.64 14.96 -10.47
N GLN A 78 5.44 14.69 -9.94
CA GLN A 78 5.00 13.33 -9.63
C GLN A 78 4.74 12.52 -10.90
N ILE A 79 4.03 13.09 -11.88
CA ILE A 79 3.76 12.44 -13.16
C ILE A 79 5.06 12.13 -13.92
N GLU A 80 6.05 13.02 -13.85
CA GLU A 80 7.37 12.81 -14.45
C GLU A 80 8.09 11.58 -13.88
N ARG A 81 8.02 11.38 -12.55
CA ARG A 81 8.62 10.23 -11.86
C ARG A 81 7.94 8.89 -12.15
N GLN A 82 6.64 8.90 -12.39
CA GLN A 82 5.88 7.67 -12.65
C GLN A 82 6.15 7.12 -14.06
N CYS A 83 6.16 5.80 -14.24
CA CYS A 83 6.03 5.19 -15.56
C CYS A 83 4.66 5.50 -16.19
N ILE A 84 3.59 5.41 -15.41
CA ILE A 84 2.23 5.73 -15.84
C ILE A 84 1.98 7.23 -15.71
N LYS A 85 1.71 7.91 -16.84
CA LYS A 85 1.67 9.39 -16.93
C LYS A 85 0.31 10.00 -16.58
N ARG A 86 -0.23 9.65 -15.41
CA ARG A 86 -1.42 10.29 -14.81
C ARG A 86 -1.34 10.25 -13.29
N MET A 87 -2.06 11.13 -12.61
CA MET A 87 -2.24 10.99 -11.17
C MET A 87 -3.02 9.71 -10.85
N LEU A 88 -2.65 9.09 -9.72
CA LEU A 88 -3.37 7.96 -9.17
C LEU A 88 -4.48 8.44 -8.25
N GLU A 89 -5.61 7.76 -8.32
CA GLU A 89 -6.85 8.09 -7.60
C GLU A 89 -7.17 6.99 -6.56
N PRO A 90 -8.06 7.25 -5.59
CA PRO A 90 -8.40 6.25 -4.57
C PRO A 90 -8.84 4.89 -5.12
N ASP A 91 -9.48 4.88 -6.29
CA ASP A 91 -9.94 3.66 -6.96
C ASP A 91 -8.78 2.78 -7.45
N ASP A 92 -7.62 3.36 -7.75
CA ASP A 92 -6.41 2.59 -8.09
C ASP A 92 -5.90 1.77 -6.90
N ILE A 93 -6.22 2.16 -5.66
CA ILE A 93 -5.89 1.41 -4.45
C ILE A 93 -7.03 0.47 -4.04
N ALA A 94 -8.29 0.90 -4.20
CA ALA A 94 -9.45 0.10 -3.84
C ALA A 94 -9.47 -1.26 -4.56
N LYS A 95 -9.10 -1.28 -5.84
CA LYS A 95 -9.04 -2.51 -6.67
C LYS A 95 -8.07 -3.57 -6.11
N PRO A 96 -6.77 -3.28 -5.88
CA PRO A 96 -5.85 -4.20 -5.20
C PRO A 96 -6.31 -4.61 -3.80
N VAL A 97 -6.88 -3.68 -3.01
CA VAL A 97 -7.41 -4.02 -1.68
C VAL A 97 -8.54 -5.04 -1.81
N LEU A 98 -9.47 -4.86 -2.76
CA LEU A 98 -10.55 -5.81 -3.02
C LEU A 98 -10.00 -7.17 -3.48
N PHE A 99 -9.00 -7.18 -4.38
CA PHE A 99 -8.32 -8.41 -4.79
C PHE A 99 -7.75 -9.17 -3.58
N PHE A 100 -7.00 -8.48 -2.70
CA PHE A 100 -6.43 -9.10 -1.50
C PHE A 100 -7.48 -9.52 -0.47
N ALA A 101 -8.61 -8.81 -0.39
CA ALA A 101 -9.74 -9.17 0.47
C ALA A 101 -10.55 -10.37 -0.06
N SER A 102 -10.56 -10.59 -1.38
CA SER A 102 -11.32 -11.66 -2.04
C SER A 102 -10.61 -13.01 -2.05
N ASP A 103 -11.34 -14.06 -2.45
CA ASP A 103 -10.79 -15.41 -2.67
C ASP A 103 -9.89 -15.49 -3.93
N GLN A 104 -9.86 -14.47 -4.79
CA GLN A 104 -8.96 -14.41 -5.97
C GLN A 104 -7.48 -14.39 -5.57
N SER A 105 -7.17 -14.00 -4.34
CA SER A 105 -5.82 -13.96 -3.77
C SER A 105 -5.58 -15.07 -2.73
N SER A 106 -6.30 -16.19 -2.82
CA SER A 106 -6.22 -17.30 -1.86
C SER A 106 -4.80 -17.88 -1.70
N GLY A 107 -3.96 -17.79 -2.73
CA GLY A 107 -2.54 -18.15 -2.69
C GLY A 107 -1.58 -17.05 -2.21
N CYS A 108 -2.07 -15.85 -1.89
CA CYS A 108 -1.23 -14.69 -1.58
C CYS A 108 -1.27 -14.34 -0.09
N THR A 109 -0.12 -14.40 0.58
CA THR A 109 0.10 -13.90 1.94
C THR A 109 1.53 -13.36 2.09
N ALA A 110 1.78 -12.54 3.10
CA ALA A 110 3.07 -11.90 3.39
C ALA A 110 3.60 -10.96 2.28
N GLN A 111 2.73 -10.47 1.40
CA GLN A 111 3.12 -9.60 0.28
C GLN A 111 3.15 -8.12 0.66
N ASN A 112 4.03 -7.36 0.00
CA ASN A 112 3.97 -5.90 -0.09
C ASN A 112 3.73 -5.55 -1.57
N TYR A 113 2.50 -5.20 -1.91
CA TYR A 113 2.08 -4.95 -3.28
C TYR A 113 2.05 -3.45 -3.56
N VAL A 114 3.00 -2.98 -4.36
CA VAL A 114 3.18 -1.55 -4.66
C VAL A 114 2.22 -1.09 -5.74
N VAL A 115 1.51 0.00 -5.47
CA VAL A 115 0.63 0.69 -6.43
C VAL A 115 0.97 2.18 -6.43
N ASP A 116 1.97 2.53 -7.22
CA ASP A 116 2.57 3.87 -7.24
C ASP A 116 2.82 4.43 -8.66
N GLY A 117 2.40 3.70 -9.70
CA GLY A 117 2.63 4.09 -11.08
C GLY A 117 4.05 3.82 -11.57
N GLY A 118 4.85 3.01 -10.86
CA GLY A 118 6.19 2.60 -11.23
C GLY A 118 7.26 3.58 -10.76
N VAL A 119 7.21 4.02 -9.50
CA VAL A 119 8.19 4.99 -8.96
C VAL A 119 9.31 4.29 -8.20
N VAL A 120 9.00 3.28 -7.39
CA VAL A 120 9.98 2.66 -6.47
C VAL A 120 10.41 1.24 -6.84
N ASN A 121 9.89 0.68 -7.94
CA ASN A 121 10.25 -0.63 -8.46
C ASN A 121 10.80 -0.54 -9.88
#